data_AF-A0A1Z7Z2N6-F1
#
_entry.id   AF-A0A1Z7Z2N6-F1
#
_cell.length_a   1.000
_cell.length_b   1.000
_cell.length_c   1.000
_cell.angle_alpha   90.00
_cell.angle_beta   90.00
_cell.angle_gamma   90.00
#
_symmetry.space_group_name_H-M   'P 1'
#
loop_
_entity.id
_entity.type
_entity.pdbx_description
1 polymer ?
#
loop_
_entity_poly.entity_id
_entity_poly.type
_entity_poly.pdbx_seq_one_letter_code
_entity_poly.pdbx_strand_id
1 'polypeptide(L)' 'MNKTATLTWVILIGLTVASAVFSIVQNSYIVLIILVLAVLKFIGIAFQFMELKKAHVFWKIIVCIFLFIFLSTILIVN' A
#
# COMPACT_ATOMS: atom_id res chain seq x y z
N MET A 1 -11.69 -2.91 -20.72
CA MET A 1 -11.11 -2.56 -19.40
C MET A 1 -9.83 -1.77 -19.63
N ASN A 2 -9.58 -0.67 -18.89
CA ASN A 2 -8.38 0.14 -19.08
C ASN A 2 -7.10 -0.70 -18.83
N LYS A 3 -6.15 -0.67 -19.77
CA LYS A 3 -4.89 -1.47 -19.68
C LYS A 3 -4.14 -1.17 -18.38
N THR A 4 -4.12 0.09 -17.95
CA THR A 4 -3.49 0.54 -16.71
C THR A 4 -4.18 -0.02 -15.46
N ALA A 5 -5.51 -0.10 -15.45
CA ALA A 5 -6.26 -0.64 -14.32
C ALA A 5 -6.06 -2.15 -14.17
N THR A 6 -5.99 -2.85 -15.31
CA THR A 6 -5.73 -4.31 -15.34
C THR A 6 -4.33 -4.61 -14.80
N LEU A 7 -3.33 -3.82 -15.19
CA LEU A 7 -1.97 -3.95 -14.68
C LEU A 7 -1.91 -3.72 -13.15
N THR A 8 -2.55 -2.67 -12.64
CA THR A 8 -2.59 -2.40 -11.20
C THR A 8 -3.27 -3.53 -10.44
N TRP A 9 -4.34 -4.12 -10.99
CA TRP A 9 -5.00 -5.30 -10.42
C TRP A 9 -4.04 -6.49 -10.27
N VAL A 10 -3.30 -6.82 -11.33
CA VAL A 10 -2.31 -7.91 -11.30
C VAL A 10 -1.21 -7.65 -10.26
N ILE A 11 -0.71 -6.41 -10.18
CA ILE A 11 0.27 -6.00 -9.17
C ILE A 11 -0.29 -6.17 -7.75
N LEU A 12 -1.54 -5.75 -7.49
CA LEU A 12 -2.17 -5.89 -6.18
C LEU A 12 -2.36 -7.35 -5.77
N ILE A 13 -2.74 -8.22 -6.71
CA ILE A 13 -2.82 -9.67 -6.45
C ILE A 13 -1.43 -10.20 -6.07
N GLY A 14 -0.39 -9.85 -6.84
CA GLY A 14 0.99 -10.25 -6.54
C GLY A 14 1.44 -9.80 -5.15
N LEU A 15 1.18 -8.53 -4.78
CA LEU A 15 1.48 -7.99 -3.45
C LEU A 15 0.71 -8.72 -2.34
N THR A 16 -0.52 -9.18 -2.62
CA THR A 16 -1.34 -9.92 -1.65
C THR A 16 -0.76 -11.31 -1.39
N VAL A 17 -0.43 -12.04 -2.45
CA VAL A 17 0.23 -13.35 -2.35
C VAL A 17 1.57 -13.23 -1.64
N ALA A 18 2.39 -12.22 -1.99
CA ALA A 18 3.64 -11.95 -1.30
C ALA A 18 3.43 -11.73 0.21
N SER A 19 2.46 -10.90 0.60
CA SER A 19 2.17 -10.68 2.03
C SER A 19 1.72 -11.95 2.75
N ALA A 20 0.96 -12.84 2.09
CA ALA A 20 0.55 -14.11 2.66
C ALA A 20 1.74 -15.04 2.89
N VAL A 21 2.67 -15.13 1.93
CA VAL A 21 3.89 -15.94 2.06
C VAL A 21 4.78 -15.43 3.20
N PHE A 22 5.00 -14.11 3.27
CA PHE A 22 5.81 -13.53 4.35
C PHE A 22 5.17 -13.73 5.73
N SER A 23 3.84 -13.72 5.84
CA SER A 23 3.12 -13.92 7.11
C SER A 23 3.35 -15.29 7.76
N ILE A 24 3.83 -16.29 7.02
CA ILE A 24 4.08 -17.64 7.54
C ILE A 24 5.37 -17.68 8.37
N VAL A 25 6.32 -16.79 8.08
CA VAL A 25 7.61 -16.78 8.75
C VAL A 25 7.50 -15.98 10.05
N GLN A 26 7.93 -16.56 11.17
CA GLN A 26 7.85 -15.95 12.50
C GLN A 26 9.15 -15.21 12.83
N ASN A 27 9.32 -14.03 12.23
CA ASN A 27 10.46 -13.15 12.52
C ASN A 27 9.97 -11.72 12.74
N SER A 28 10.55 -11.02 13.71
CA SER A 28 10.18 -9.63 14.04
C SER A 28 10.34 -8.68 12.84
N TYR A 29 11.35 -8.91 11.98
CA TYR A 29 11.57 -8.09 10.77
C TYR A 29 10.47 -8.24 9.71
N ILE A 30 9.64 -9.28 9.78
CA ILE A 30 8.58 -9.51 8.79
C ILE A 30 7.43 -8.53 8.94
N VAL A 31 7.19 -8.06 10.17
CA VAL A 31 6.17 -7.03 10.42
C VAL A 31 6.47 -5.79 9.58
N LEU A 32 7.75 -5.37 9.52
CA LEU A 32 8.19 -4.26 8.67
C LEU A 32 7.95 -4.53 7.18
N ILE A 33 8.24 -5.74 6.71
CA ILE A 33 8.04 -6.13 5.30
C ILE A 33 6.55 -6.08 4.94
N ILE A 34 5.68 -6.65 5.78
CA ILE A 34 4.23 -6.65 5.58
C ILE A 34 3.69 -5.22 5.61
N LEU A 35 4.21 -4.36 6.50
CA LEU A 35 3.84 -2.96 6.59
C LEU A 35 4.18 -2.19 5.30
N VAL A 36 5.38 -2.37 4.76
CA VAL A 36 5.78 -1.78 3.46
C VAL A 36 4.89 -2.29 2.32
N LEU A 37 4.60 -3.60 2.29
CA LEU A 37 3.67 -4.18 1.30
C LEU A 37 2.25 -3.60 1.43
N ALA A 38 1.78 -3.31 2.65
CA ALA A 38 0.48 -2.69 2.88
C ALA A 38 0.42 -1.25 2.35
N VAL A 39 1.46 -0.45 2.58
CA VAL A 39 1.56 0.92 2.07
C VAL A 39 1.59 0.93 0.54
N LEU A 40 2.38 0.05 -0.09
CA LEU A 40 2.42 -0.10 -1.55
C LEU A 40 1.04 -0.45 -2.13
N LYS A 41 0.30 -1.37 -1.48
CA LYS A 41 -1.08 -1.71 -1.88
C LYS A 41 -1.99 -0.50 -1.80
N PHE A 42 -1.94 0.23 -0.68
CA PHE A 42 -2.78 1.42 -0.49
C PHE A 42 -2.49 2.50 -1.54
N ILE A 43 -1.22 2.79 -1.84
CA ILE A 43 -0.85 3.74 -2.91
C ILE A 43 -1.38 3.29 -4.26
N GLY A 44 -1.23 2.00 -4.60
CA GLY A 44 -1.75 1.43 -5.85
C GLY A 44 -3.26 1.64 -5.98
N ILE A 45 -4.00 1.43 -4.88
CA ILE A 45 -5.45 1.63 -4.84
C ILE A 45 -5.81 3.11 -4.96
N ALA A 46 -5.17 3.95 -4.15
CA ALA A 46 -5.45 5.36 -4.04
C ALA A 46 -5.20 6.09 -5.38
N PHE A 47 -4.08 5.80 -6.05
CA PHE A 47 -3.75 6.46 -7.32
C PHE A 47 -4.51 5.91 -8.53
N GLN A 48 -4.81 4.62 -8.59
CA GLN A 48 -5.45 4.02 -9.76
C GLN A 48 -6.97 3.88 -9.65
N PHE A 49 -7.50 3.46 -8.49
CA PHE A 49 -8.94 3.19 -8.33
C PHE A 49 -9.69 4.35 -7.69
N MET A 50 -9.06 5.15 -6.82
CA MET A 50 -9.65 6.38 -6.29
C MET A 50 -9.39 7.61 -7.18
N GLU A 51 -8.87 7.39 -8.39
CA GLU A 51 -8.52 8.42 -9.37
C GLU A 51 -7.67 9.59 -8.82
N LEU A 52 -6.88 9.39 -7.75
CA LEU A 52 -6.07 10.48 -7.18
C LEU A 52 -5.09 11.09 -8.18
N LYS A 53 -4.74 10.39 -9.26
CA LYS A 53 -3.97 10.95 -10.38
C LYS A 53 -4.57 12.25 -10.93
N LYS A 54 -5.91 12.28 -11.08
CA LYS A 54 -6.67 13.44 -11.58
C LYS A 54 -7.05 14.43 -10.47
N ALA A 55 -6.94 14.03 -9.21
CA ALA A 55 -7.31 14.86 -8.07
C ALA A 55 -6.33 16.02 -7.85
N HIS A 56 -6.83 17.09 -7.22
CA HIS A 56 -6.02 18.22 -6.79
C HIS A 56 -4.84 17.77 -5.92
N VAL A 57 -3.73 18.52 -6.01
CA VAL A 57 -2.51 18.26 -5.25
C VAL A 57 -2.79 18.17 -3.74
N PHE A 58 -3.77 18.94 -3.25
CA PHE A 58 -4.23 18.86 -1.86
C PHE A 58 -4.60 17.44 -1.40
N TRP A 59 -5.37 16.70 -2.21
CA TRP A 59 -5.77 15.32 -1.89
C TRP A 59 -4.57 14.36 -1.91
N LYS A 60 -3.65 14.56 -2.85
CA LYS A 60 -2.41 13.76 -2.93
C LYS A 60 -1.57 13.95 -1.67
N ILE A 61 -1.45 15.19 -1.18
CA ILE A 61 -0.70 15.53 0.04
C ILE A 61 -1.35 14.89 1.27
N ILE A 62 -2.67 15.03 1.44
CA ILE A 62 -3.39 14.44 2.59
C ILE A 62 -3.20 12.93 2.66
N VAL A 63 -3.25 12.23 1.53
CA VAL A 63 -3.06 10.79 1.45
C VAL A 63 -1.64 10.39 1.83
N CYS A 64 -0.63 11.16 1.41
CA CYS A 64 0.75 10.95 1.84
C CYS A 64 0.95 11.20 3.34
N ILE A 65 0.35 12.26 3.89
CA ILE A 65 0.40 12.57 5.33
C ILE A 65 -0.25 11.43 6.13
N PHE A 66 -1.43 10.97 5.70
CA PHE A 66 -2.11 9.85 6.33
C PHE A 66 -1.23 8.59 6.37
N LEU A 67 -0.61 8.23 5.24
CA LEU A 67 0.30 7.09 5.16
C LEU A 67 1.50 7.25 6.10
N PHE A 68 2.08 8.44 6.18
CA PHE A 68 3.21 8.72 7.06
C PHE A 68 2.84 8.55 8.54
N ILE A 69 1.69 9.09 8.95
CA ILE A 69 1.17 8.94 10.32
C ILE A 69 0.90 7.45 10.60
N PHE A 70 0.20 6.75 9.70
CA PHE A 70 -0.10 5.33 9.83
C PHE A 70 1.16 4.48 10.03
N LEU A 71 2.18 4.68 9.19
CA LEU A 71 3.49 4.03 9.32
C LEU A 71 4.12 4.32 10.69
N SER A 72 4.16 5.59 11.08
CA SER A 72 4.79 6.03 12.34
C SER A 72 4.09 5.42 13.54
N THR A 73 2.76 5.41 13.56
CA THR A 73 1.97 4.82 14.66
C THR A 73 2.24 3.32 14.80
N ILE A 74 2.28 2.58 13.69
CA ILE A 74 2.54 1.13 13.76
C ILE A 74 3.96 0.85 14.24
N LEU A 75 4.95 1.62 13.80
CA LEU A 75 6.33 1.48 14.26
C LEU A 75 6.53 1.79 15.74
N ILE A 76 5.69 2.66 16.31
CA ILE A 76 5.76 2.98 17.75
C ILE A 76 5.09 1.88 18.58
N VAL A 77 4.02 1.28 18.07
CA VAL A 77 3.22 0.27 18.79
C VAL A 77 3.90 -1.11 18.80
N ASN A 78 4.64 -1.45 17.75
CA ASN A 78 5.24 -2.78 17.55
C ASN A 78 6.74 -2.79 17.80
#